data_AF-D5PB01-F1
#
_entry.id   AF-D5PB01-F1
#
_cell.length_a   1.000
_cell.length_b   1.000
_cell.length_c   1.000
_cell.angle_alpha   90.00
_cell.angle_beta   90.00
_cell.angle_gamma   90.00
#
_symmetry.space_group_name_H-M   'P 1'
#
loop_
_entity.id
_entity.type
_entity.pdbx_description
1 polymer ?
#
loop_
_entity_poly.entity_id
_entity_poly.type
_entity_poly.pdbx_seq_one_letter_code
_entity_poly.pdbx_strand_id
1 'polypeptide(L)'
;MSNVLDLADQTLFLGERATAATSVLQCIWVYDHAIDLDGLRAFHRHLGRGRLRRRIERSPLPFGRHRWVTPAHQSGLEIAAAPRPRDEIDEWLSEQARMRPDAERGPGWHLGMLPLTDGGAAVSLVVTHCLTDGVGLCDALADAACGRDDATEWPAAGSRR
;
A
#
# COMPACT_ATOMS: atom_id res chain seq x y z
N MET A 1 5.14 18.59 12.49
CA MET A 1 3.94 17.76 12.74
C MET A 1 4.26 16.72 13.81
N SER A 2 3.30 16.34 14.65
CA SER A 2 3.47 15.21 15.57
C SER A 2 3.50 13.91 14.76
N ASN A 3 4.35 12.96 15.14
CA ASN A 3 4.33 11.62 14.57
C ASN A 3 3.45 10.65 15.38
N VAL A 4 2.73 11.12 16.39
CA VAL A 4 1.78 10.29 17.13
C VAL A 4 0.53 10.10 16.28
N LEU A 5 0.02 8.87 16.18
CA LEU A 5 -1.23 8.59 15.45
C LEU A 5 -2.35 9.48 15.97
N ASP A 6 -3.21 9.95 15.07
CA ASP A 6 -4.49 10.50 15.49
C ASP A 6 -5.39 9.39 16.07
N LEU A 7 -6.53 9.80 16.63
CA LEU A 7 -7.42 8.88 17.32
C LEU A 7 -8.15 7.92 16.37
N ALA A 8 -8.41 8.33 15.12
CA ALA A 8 -9.05 7.48 14.13
C ALA A 8 -8.08 6.39 13.66
N ASP A 9 -6.87 6.76 13.27
CA ASP A 9 -5.80 5.84 12.88
C ASP A 9 -5.48 4.83 14.01
N GLN A 10 -5.39 5.32 15.25
CA GLN A 10 -5.14 4.49 16.43
C GLN A 10 -6.29 3.49 16.66
N THR A 11 -7.54 3.93 16.54
CA THR A 11 -8.73 3.06 16.73
C THR A 11 -8.77 1.99 15.66
N LEU A 12 -8.54 2.36 14.40
CA LEU A 12 -8.56 1.43 13.27
C LEU A 12 -7.49 0.36 13.43
N PHE A 13 -6.25 0.76 13.75
CA PHE A 13 -5.16 -0.19 13.98
C PHE A 13 -5.44 -1.13 15.17
N LEU A 14 -5.93 -0.62 16.29
CA LEU A 14 -6.27 -1.46 17.43
C LEU A 14 -7.42 -2.42 17.13
N GLY A 15 -8.44 -1.96 16.38
CA GLY A 15 -9.55 -2.79 15.94
C GLY A 15 -9.09 -3.93 15.03
N GLU A 16 -8.23 -3.65 14.06
CA GLU A 16 -7.62 -4.67 13.20
C GLU A 16 -6.83 -5.69 14.04
N ARG A 17 -5.99 -5.22 14.97
CA ARG A 17 -5.20 -6.11 15.85
C ARG A 17 -6.06 -6.98 16.76
N ALA A 18 -7.21 -6.49 17.22
CA ALA A 18 -8.10 -7.20 18.12
C ALA A 18 -8.97 -8.23 17.40
N THR A 19 -9.35 -7.97 16.16
CA THR A 19 -10.33 -8.79 15.42
C THR A 19 -9.72 -9.66 14.32
N ALA A 20 -8.47 -9.40 13.93
CA ALA A 20 -7.84 -9.93 12.71
C ALA A 20 -8.63 -9.63 11.42
N ALA A 21 -9.58 -8.69 11.48
CA ALA A 21 -10.28 -8.15 10.32
C ALA A 21 -9.47 -6.98 9.76
N THR A 22 -8.56 -7.28 8.85
CA THR A 22 -7.83 -6.27 8.08
C THR A 22 -8.77 -5.69 7.03
N SER A 23 -9.01 -4.38 7.10
CA SER A 23 -9.68 -3.66 6.02
C SER A 23 -8.62 -3.20 5.02
N VAL A 24 -8.80 -3.56 3.75
CA VAL A 24 -7.93 -3.14 2.66
C VAL A 24 -8.70 -2.28 1.67
N LEU A 25 -7.99 -1.35 1.04
CA LEU A 25 -8.45 -0.66 -0.15
C LEU A 25 -7.74 -1.30 -1.35
N GLN A 26 -8.50 -1.59 -2.42
CA GLN A 26 -7.97 -2.14 -3.66
C GLN A 26 -8.28 -1.19 -4.82
N CYS A 27 -7.25 -0.73 -5.52
CA CYS A 27 -7.37 0.02 -6.76
C CYS A 27 -6.98 -0.86 -7.93
N ILE A 28 -7.82 -0.83 -8.97
CA ILE A 28 -7.74 -1.76 -10.10
C ILE A 28 -7.69 -0.96 -11.38
N TRP A 29 -6.76 -1.33 -12.27
CA TRP A 29 -6.71 -0.85 -13.64
C TRP A 29 -6.69 -2.06 -14.56
N VAL A 30 -7.53 -2.05 -15.60
CA VAL A 30 -7.56 -3.07 -16.65
C VAL A 30 -7.30 -2.38 -17.98
N TYR A 31 -6.31 -2.88 -18.71
CA TYR A 31 -5.85 -2.35 -19.98
C TYR A 31 -6.11 -3.37 -21.08
N ASP A 32 -6.64 -2.91 -22.21
CA ASP A 32 -6.84 -3.73 -23.42
C ASP A 32 -5.57 -3.88 -24.27
N HIS A 33 -4.44 -3.39 -23.76
CA HIS A 33 -3.14 -3.43 -24.41
C HIS A 33 -2.03 -3.63 -23.38
N ALA A 34 -0.84 -4.00 -23.87
CA ALA A 34 0.34 -4.13 -23.05
C ALA A 34 0.71 -2.76 -22.47
N ILE A 35 1.07 -2.73 -21.19
CA ILE A 35 1.44 -1.50 -20.49
C ILE A 35 2.94 -1.24 -20.54
N ASP A 36 3.34 0.01 -20.33
CA ASP A 36 4.73 0.39 -20.10
C ASP A 36 5.21 -0.12 -18.72
N LEU A 37 6.03 -1.17 -18.72
CA LEU A 37 6.61 -1.75 -17.52
C LEU A 37 7.61 -0.82 -16.82
N ASP A 38 8.32 0.02 -17.55
CA ASP A 38 9.25 0.98 -16.95
C ASP A 38 8.49 2.11 -16.27
N GLY A 39 7.40 2.58 -16.89
CA GLY A 39 6.42 3.46 -16.29
C GLY A 39 5.80 2.88 -15.02
N LEU A 40 5.38 1.61 -15.04
CA LEU A 40 4.84 0.93 -13.85
C LEU A 40 5.89 0.82 -12.73
N ARG A 41 7.15 0.51 -13.06
CA ARG A 41 8.26 0.48 -12.10
C ARG A 41 8.54 1.87 -11.53
N ALA A 42 8.45 2.93 -12.33
CA ALA A 42 8.59 4.30 -11.87
C ALA A 42 7.47 4.69 -10.91
N PHE A 43 6.22 4.41 -11.29
CA PHE A 43 5.04 4.60 -10.45
C PHE A 43 5.18 3.90 -9.09
N HIS A 44 5.58 2.62 -9.10
CA HIS A 44 5.86 1.85 -7.89
C HIS A 44 6.93 2.51 -7.00
N ARG A 45 8.01 3.05 -7.59
CA ARG A 45 9.04 3.77 -6.82
C ARG A 45 8.47 5.03 -6.18
N HIS A 46 7.67 5.81 -6.91
CA HIS A 46 7.05 7.03 -6.39
C HIS A 46 6.05 6.73 -5.26
N LEU A 47 5.26 5.66 -5.35
CA LEU A 47 4.42 5.21 -4.23
C LEU A 47 5.22 4.98 -2.94
N GLY A 48 6.38 4.33 -3.06
CA GLY A 48 7.26 4.08 -1.90
C GLY A 48 8.10 5.27 -1.45
N ARG A 49 8.08 6.37 -2.18
CA ARG A 49 8.74 7.65 -1.83
C ARG A 49 7.76 8.75 -1.45
N GLY A 50 6.47 8.58 -1.74
CA GLY A 50 5.40 9.52 -1.44
C GLY A 50 4.62 9.17 -0.16
N ARG A 51 3.33 9.51 -0.17
CA ARG A 51 2.46 9.48 1.03
C ARG A 51 2.33 8.11 1.71
N LEU A 52 2.52 7.02 0.96
CA LEU A 52 2.46 5.64 1.50
C LEU A 52 3.76 5.20 2.18
N ARG A 53 4.81 6.03 2.19
CA ARG A 53 6.10 5.75 2.85
C ARG A 53 6.02 5.93 4.36
N ARG A 54 5.14 5.17 5.02
CA ARG A 54 4.94 5.21 6.48
C ARG A 54 4.53 3.85 7.03
N ARG A 55 4.83 3.62 8.30
CA ARG A 55 4.36 2.47 9.08
C ARG A 55 4.07 2.87 10.52
N ILE A 56 3.29 2.06 11.21
CA ILE A 56 2.94 2.22 12.61
C ILE A 56 3.98 1.51 13.48
N GLU A 57 4.58 2.26 14.40
CA GLU A 57 5.37 1.74 15.51
C GLU A 57 4.54 1.77 16.79
N ARG A 58 4.40 0.61 17.42
CA ARG A 58 3.70 0.49 18.70
C ARG A 58 4.49 1.16 19.81
N SER A 59 3.77 1.80 20.71
CA SER A 59 4.36 2.34 21.94
C SER A 59 4.91 1.19 22.81
N PRO A 60 6.10 1.34 23.42
CA PRO A 60 6.59 0.40 24.42
C PRO A 60 5.82 0.49 25.75
N LEU A 61 5.12 1.60 26.00
CA LEU A 61 4.23 1.76 27.15
C LEU A 61 2.83 1.22 26.85
N PRO A 62 2.21 0.44 27.75
CA PRO A 62 0.88 -0.18 27.54
C PRO A 62 -0.25 0.79 27.19
N PHE A 63 -0.16 2.04 27.67
CA PHE A 63 -1.15 3.11 27.45
C PHE A 63 -0.62 4.22 26.54
N GLY A 64 0.57 4.07 25.97
CA GLY A 64 1.13 5.05 25.06
C GLY A 64 0.55 4.93 23.66
N ARG A 65 0.30 6.07 23.02
CA ARG A 65 -0.16 6.11 21.62
C ARG A 65 0.95 5.68 20.67
N HIS A 66 0.55 5.00 19.61
CA HIS A 66 1.46 4.54 18.56
C HIS A 66 1.89 5.71 17.68
N ARG A 67 2.90 5.47 16.85
CA ARG A 67 3.54 6.53 16.07
C ARG A 67 3.73 6.13 14.61
N TRP A 68 3.64 7.11 13.74
CA TRP A 68 4.16 7.04 12.38
C TRP A 68 5.69 7.05 12.39
N VAL A 69 6.28 6.08 11.69
CA VAL A 69 7.72 5.98 11.46
C VAL A 69 8.00 5.64 10.00
N THR A 70 9.23 5.91 9.57
CA THR A 70 9.73 5.47 8.26
C THR A 70 9.74 3.93 8.20
N PRO A 71 9.23 3.31 7.10
CA PRO A 71 9.31 1.87 6.92
C PRO A 71 10.76 1.43 6.65
N ALA A 72 11.13 0.25 7.15
CA ALA A 72 12.47 -0.31 6.96
C ALA A 72 12.66 -0.93 5.56
N HIS A 73 11.57 -1.40 4.95
CA HIS A 73 11.58 -2.06 3.64
C HIS A 73 10.50 -1.45 2.74
N GLN A 74 10.79 -1.34 1.45
CA GLN A 74 9.81 -0.97 0.43
C GLN A 74 9.09 -2.25 -0.04
N SER A 75 7.82 -2.12 -0.45
CA SER A 75 7.11 -3.19 -1.13
C SER A 75 7.81 -3.56 -2.44
N GLY A 76 7.70 -4.81 -2.87
CA GLY A 76 8.13 -5.23 -4.20
C GLY A 76 7.00 -5.07 -5.20
N LEU A 77 7.33 -4.73 -6.45
CA LEU A 77 6.40 -4.85 -7.57
C LEU A 77 6.30 -6.32 -7.97
N GLU A 78 5.12 -6.92 -7.83
CA GLU A 78 4.84 -8.25 -8.34
C GLU A 78 4.42 -8.18 -9.80
N ILE A 79 5.02 -9.04 -10.62
CA ILE A 79 4.58 -9.27 -11.99
C ILE A 79 4.31 -10.77 -12.09
N ALA A 80 3.07 -11.14 -12.37
CA ALA A 80 2.67 -12.53 -12.50
C ALA A 80 3.49 -13.22 -13.60
N ALA A 81 4.06 -14.38 -13.30
CA ALA A 81 4.96 -15.08 -14.21
C ALA A 81 4.25 -15.63 -15.45
N ALA A 82 2.99 -16.02 -15.31
CA ALA A 82 2.17 -16.58 -16.39
C ALA A 82 1.02 -15.62 -16.72
N PRO A 83 0.79 -15.29 -18.01
CA PRO A 83 -0.40 -14.58 -18.43
C PRO A 83 -1.66 -15.41 -18.14
N ARG A 84 -2.77 -14.72 -17.81
CA ARG A 84 -4.09 -15.36 -17.63
C ARG A 84 -5.12 -14.83 -18.63
N PRO A 85 -6.15 -15.62 -18.96
CA PRO A 85 -7.35 -15.14 -19.66
C PRO A 85 -8.05 -13.98 -18.92
N ARG A 86 -8.83 -13.19 -19.67
CA ARG A 86 -9.53 -12.01 -19.14
C ARG A 86 -10.65 -12.35 -18.16
N ASP A 87 -11.28 -13.50 -18.30
CA ASP A 87 -12.29 -14.02 -17.39
C ASP A 87 -11.71 -14.50 -16.03
N GLU A 88 -10.39 -14.65 -15.92
CA GLU A 88 -9.70 -14.98 -14.66
C GLU A 88 -9.24 -13.73 -13.87
N ILE A 89 -9.51 -12.52 -14.36
CA ILE A 89 -9.10 -11.28 -13.68
C ILE A 89 -9.70 -11.19 -12.27
N ASP A 90 -10.99 -11.51 -12.10
CA ASP A 90 -11.65 -11.39 -10.79
C ASP A 90 -11.07 -12.36 -9.75
N GLU A 91 -10.69 -13.57 -10.18
CA GLU A 91 -10.01 -14.54 -9.32
C GLU A 91 -8.64 -14.02 -8.90
N TRP A 92 -7.85 -13.52 -9.86
CA TRP A 92 -6.55 -12.92 -9.56
C TRP A 92 -6.67 -11.70 -8.64
N LEU A 93 -7.63 -10.80 -8.87
CA LEU A 93 -7.88 -9.66 -7.98
C LEU A 93 -8.25 -10.10 -6.56
N SER A 94 -8.99 -11.20 -6.43
CA SER A 94 -9.31 -11.81 -5.14
C SER A 94 -8.09 -12.44 -4.46
N GLU A 95 -7.16 -13.03 -5.21
CA GLU A 95 -5.85 -13.44 -4.70
C GLU A 95 -5.06 -12.23 -4.17
N GLN A 96 -4.97 -11.15 -4.95
CA GLN A 96 -4.27 -9.92 -4.56
C GLN A 96 -4.87 -9.32 -3.29
N ALA A 97 -6.20 -9.21 -3.18
CA ALA A 97 -6.88 -8.71 -1.98
C ALA A 97 -6.61 -9.54 -0.72
N ARG A 98 -6.26 -10.83 -0.87
CA ARG A 98 -5.92 -11.73 0.24
C ARG A 98 -4.48 -11.57 0.76
N MET A 99 -3.62 -10.78 0.08
CA MET A 99 -2.21 -10.59 0.46
C MET A 99 -1.98 -9.79 1.76
N ARG A 100 -3.06 -9.31 2.42
CA ARG A 100 -3.07 -8.69 3.76
C ARG A 100 -1.82 -7.85 4.10
N PRO A 101 -1.62 -6.68 3.47
CA PRO A 101 -0.59 -5.74 3.89
C PRO A 101 -0.74 -5.37 5.36
N ASP A 102 0.37 -5.20 6.08
CA ASP A 102 0.40 -4.97 7.52
C ASP A 102 1.07 -3.63 7.83
N ALA A 103 0.36 -2.73 8.52
CA ALA A 103 0.85 -1.38 8.81
C ALA A 103 2.00 -1.34 9.84
N GLU A 104 2.26 -2.40 10.60
CA GLU A 104 3.31 -2.47 11.64
C GLU A 104 4.57 -3.20 11.13
N ARG A 105 4.38 -4.36 10.51
CA ARG A 105 5.42 -5.37 10.28
C ARG A 105 5.90 -5.47 8.83
N GLY A 106 5.04 -5.15 7.86
CA GLY A 106 5.31 -5.38 6.45
C GLY A 106 5.18 -4.11 5.63
N PRO A 107 5.40 -4.17 4.31
CA PRO A 107 4.95 -3.06 3.50
C PRO A 107 3.42 -2.97 3.65
N GLY A 108 2.92 -1.80 4.06
CA GLY A 108 1.47 -1.61 4.24
C GLY A 108 0.70 -1.52 2.91
N TRP A 109 1.37 -1.76 1.78
CA TRP A 109 0.76 -1.84 0.47
C TRP A 109 1.53 -2.79 -0.45
N HIS A 110 0.87 -3.25 -1.50
CA HIS A 110 1.39 -4.19 -2.49
C HIS A 110 0.85 -3.82 -3.86
N LEU A 111 1.71 -3.82 -4.88
CA LEU A 111 1.34 -3.55 -6.27
C LEU A 111 1.67 -4.79 -7.10
N GLY A 112 0.65 -5.35 -7.74
CA GLY A 112 0.74 -6.49 -8.63
C GLY A 112 0.33 -6.14 -10.07
N MET A 113 0.92 -6.84 -11.04
CA MET A 113 0.54 -6.77 -12.44
C MET A 113 0.39 -8.18 -13.02
N LEU A 114 -0.71 -8.39 -13.74
CA LEU A 114 -1.04 -9.61 -14.45
C LEU A 114 -1.03 -9.31 -15.96
N PRO A 115 -0.12 -9.92 -16.75
CA PRO A 115 -0.26 -9.95 -18.19
C PRO A 115 -1.50 -10.76 -18.59
N LEU A 116 -2.23 -10.32 -19.61
CA LEU A 116 -3.37 -11.06 -20.14
C LEU A 116 -3.01 -11.79 -21.44
N THR A 117 -3.65 -12.93 -21.69
CA THR A 117 -3.41 -13.74 -22.91
C THR A 117 -3.85 -13.06 -24.20
N ASP A 118 -4.76 -12.07 -24.11
CA ASP A 118 -5.22 -11.24 -25.23
C ASP A 118 -4.26 -10.07 -25.55
N GLY A 119 -3.14 -9.96 -24.83
CA GLY A 119 -2.16 -8.87 -24.97
C GLY A 119 -2.45 -7.67 -24.07
N GLY A 120 -3.50 -7.70 -23.26
CA GLY A 120 -3.80 -6.70 -22.23
C GLY A 120 -3.01 -6.88 -20.92
N ALA A 121 -3.39 -6.11 -19.91
CA ALA A 121 -2.83 -6.22 -18.56
C ALA A 121 -3.85 -5.80 -17.49
N ALA A 122 -3.80 -6.43 -16.33
CA ALA A 122 -4.47 -5.97 -15.12
C ALA A 122 -3.43 -5.52 -14.07
N VAL A 123 -3.70 -4.45 -13.35
CA VAL A 123 -2.86 -3.92 -12.26
C VAL A 123 -3.71 -3.78 -11.02
N SER A 124 -3.19 -4.21 -9.88
CA SER A 124 -3.87 -4.17 -8.57
C SER A 124 -2.96 -3.55 -7.53
N LEU A 125 -3.37 -2.43 -6.94
CA LEU A 125 -2.77 -1.89 -5.72
C LEU A 125 -3.65 -2.26 -4.54
N VAL A 126 -3.10 -2.98 -3.56
CA VAL A 126 -3.76 -3.28 -2.30
C VAL A 126 -3.03 -2.54 -1.18
N VAL A 127 -3.75 -1.80 -0.35
CA VAL A 127 -3.20 -1.05 0.80
C VAL A 127 -4.04 -1.30 2.04
N THR A 128 -3.40 -1.44 3.21
CA THR A 128 -4.13 -1.48 4.48
C THR A 128 -4.78 -0.12 4.74
N HIS A 129 -6.06 -0.12 5.12
CA HIS A 129 -6.78 1.10 5.46
C HIS A 129 -6.16 1.80 6.68
N CYS A 130 -5.34 1.10 7.48
CA CYS A 130 -4.53 1.71 8.54
C CYS A 130 -3.53 2.74 7.99
N LEU A 131 -3.09 2.64 6.72
CA LEU A 131 -2.14 3.58 6.12
C LEU A 131 -2.79 4.78 5.45
N THR A 132 -4.03 4.69 5.00
CA THR A 132 -4.72 5.76 4.29
C THR A 132 -6.20 5.45 4.18
N ASP A 133 -7.02 6.51 4.17
CA ASP A 133 -8.39 6.42 3.68
C ASP A 133 -8.42 6.49 2.13
N GLY A 134 -9.63 6.43 1.57
CA GLY A 134 -9.82 6.48 0.11
C GLY A 134 -9.40 7.80 -0.54
N VAL A 135 -9.53 8.94 0.14
CA VAL A 135 -9.13 10.25 -0.40
C VAL A 135 -7.61 10.36 -0.42
N GLY A 136 -6.97 10.04 0.70
CA GLY A 136 -5.51 10.00 0.79
C GLY A 136 -4.87 9.00 -0.17
N LEU A 137 -5.59 7.91 -0.50
CA LEU A 137 -5.16 6.96 -1.52
C LEU A 137 -5.21 7.59 -2.91
N CYS A 138 -6.31 8.26 -3.28
CA CYS A 138 -6.41 8.99 -4.54
C CYS A 138 -5.29 10.03 -4.69
N ASP A 139 -4.99 10.79 -3.64
CA ASP A 139 -3.89 11.76 -3.65
C ASP A 139 -2.53 11.07 -3.83
N ALA A 140 -2.28 9.97 -3.12
CA ALA A 140 -1.06 9.20 -3.25
C ALA A 140 -0.87 8.63 -4.66
N LEU A 141 -1.94 8.14 -5.28
CA LEU A 141 -1.95 7.65 -6.66
C LEU A 141 -1.67 8.78 -7.65
N ALA A 142 -2.32 9.94 -7.48
CA ALA A 142 -2.13 11.09 -8.35
C ALA A 142 -0.69 11.64 -8.26
N ASP A 143 -0.15 11.75 -7.05
CA ASP A 143 1.23 12.18 -6.82
C ASP A 143 2.22 11.20 -7.45
N ALA A 144 2.03 9.89 -7.25
CA ALA A 144 2.90 8.88 -7.83
C ALA A 144 2.83 8.84 -9.37
N ALA A 145 1.65 9.02 -9.95
CA ALA A 145 1.46 9.09 -11.40
C ALA A 145 2.13 10.33 -12.02
N CYS A 146 2.19 11.44 -11.27
CA CYS A 146 2.88 12.66 -11.67
C CYS A 146 4.36 12.72 -11.27
N GLY A 147 4.90 11.67 -10.63
CA GLY A 147 6.29 11.64 -10.15
C GLY A 147 6.60 12.58 -8.98
N ARG A 148 5.58 12.95 -8.19
CA ARG A 148 5.75 13.78 -6.97
C ARG A 148 6.03 12.90 -5.75
N ASP A 149 7.23 13.04 -5.20
CA ASP A 149 7.68 12.32 -4.00
C ASP A 149 7.31 13.11 -2.72
N ASP A 150 6.02 13.46 -2.55
CA ASP A 150 5.52 14.31 -1.44
C ASP A 150 5.30 13.51 -0.13
N ALA A 151 6.31 12.77 0.32
CA ALA A 151 6.25 12.10 1.62
C ALA A 151 6.33 13.10 2.77
N THR A 152 5.49 12.90 3.79
CA THR A 152 5.79 13.43 5.13
C THR A 152 7.06 12.76 5.66
N GLU A 153 8.01 13.54 6.15
CA GLU A 153 9.21 12.99 6.80
C GLU A 153 8.86 12.39 8.15
N TRP A 154 8.81 11.05 8.20
CA TRP A 154 8.59 10.31 9.44
C TRP A 154 9.91 9.92 10.10
N PRO A 155 10.03 10.02 11.44
CA PRO A 155 11.23 9.57 12.17
C PRO A 155 11.57 8.10 11.90
N ALA A 156 12.82 7.72 12.09
CA ALA A 156 13.22 6.31 12.09
C ALA A 156 12.54 5.57 13.26
N ALA A 157 12.33 4.27 13.09
CA ALA A 157 11.83 3.41 14.15
C ALA A 157 12.75 3.44 15.38
N GLY A 158 12.18 3.41 16.59
CA GLY A 158 12.90 3.51 17.85
C GLY A 158 13.41 4.92 18.19
N SER A 159 13.14 5.92 17.33
CA SER A 159 13.50 7.31 17.58
C SER A 159 12.76 7.86 18.80
N ARG A 160 13.52 8.37 19.78
CA ARG A 160 13.00 9.10 20.94
C ARG A 160 13.03 10.60 20.66
N ARG A 161 12.13 11.08 19.80
CA ARG A 161 11.84 12.51 19.69
C ARG A 161 10.66 12.87 20.58
#